data_AF-A0A7W8DMC9-F1
#
_entry.id   AF-A0A7W8DMC9-F1
#
_cell.length_a   1.000
_cell.length_b   1.000
_cell.length_c   1.000
_cell.angle_alpha   90.00
_cell.angle_beta   90.00
_cell.angle_gamma   90.00
#
_symmetry.space_group_name_H-M   'P 1'
#
loop_
_entity.id
_entity.type
_entity.pdbx_description
1 polymer ?
#
loop_
_entity_poly.entity_id
_entity_poly.type
_entity_poly.pdbx_seq_one_letter_code
_entity_poly.pdbx_strand_id
1 'polypeptide(L)'
;MKTWTVVFGLVLAACGVHASAAPTRVHVFVALADNATQGISPVPAKIGNGDDAESNLYWGASEGFRSIFARSKSWRLEKAEANPTLQILDRRIYRNAAKDCTLVAEAWRGKNIHQCLEAFFNSLRDRKCDLTAFIGHNGLMDEPVAVSVLGAEAPPTDAIILCCVSGSYFKPHLAALKTRPVLTTEQLMYPGAFVLRDALDVWLSKGTLSEIRMSAARAYAANQGISVKAAAGVFSKLE
;
A
#
# COMPACT_ATOMS: atom_id res chain seq x y z
N MET A 1 25.04 -59.90 47.03
CA MET A 1 24.29 -59.60 45.80
C MET A 1 23.77 -58.17 45.92
N LYS A 2 24.25 -57.24 45.09
CA LYS A 2 23.87 -55.82 45.14
C LYS A 2 22.79 -55.56 44.09
N THR A 3 21.57 -55.22 44.53
CA THR A 3 20.46 -54.84 43.66
C THR A 3 20.56 -53.36 43.31
N TRP A 4 20.67 -53.04 42.02
CA TRP A 4 20.55 -51.69 41.49
C TRP A 4 19.11 -51.45 41.06
N THR A 5 18.46 -50.45 41.65
CA THR A 5 17.13 -50.00 41.24
C THR A 5 17.29 -48.83 40.27
N VAL A 6 16.97 -49.05 39.00
CA VAL A 6 16.95 -47.99 37.97
C VAL A 6 15.56 -47.38 37.95
N VAL A 7 15.46 -46.09 38.26
CA VAL A 7 14.22 -45.31 38.14
C VAL A 7 14.20 -44.67 36.75
N PHE A 8 13.25 -45.08 35.91
CA PHE A 8 12.96 -44.43 34.63
C PHE A 8 12.09 -43.20 34.87
N GLY A 9 12.70 -42.00 34.77
CA GLY A 9 11.96 -40.74 34.77
C GLY A 9 11.34 -40.50 33.40
N LEU A 10 10.00 -40.47 33.34
CA LEU A 10 9.25 -40.12 32.13
C LEU A 10 9.33 -38.59 31.92
N VAL A 11 10.13 -38.14 30.96
CA VAL A 11 10.17 -36.72 30.56
C VAL A 11 9.03 -36.48 29.57
N LEU A 12 7.94 -35.87 30.05
CA LEU A 12 6.88 -35.34 29.20
C LEU A 12 7.39 -34.07 28.49
N ALA A 13 7.81 -34.21 27.24
CA ALA A 13 8.09 -33.08 26.37
C ALA A 13 6.76 -32.45 25.94
N ALA A 14 6.40 -31.33 26.56
CA ALA A 14 5.28 -30.50 26.12
C ALA A 14 5.64 -29.84 24.78
N CYS A 15 5.20 -30.43 23.67
CA CYS A 15 5.19 -29.75 22.37
C CYS A 15 4.18 -28.62 22.43
N GLY A 16 4.65 -27.41 22.77
CA GLY A 16 3.88 -26.20 22.61
C GLY A 16 3.57 -26.00 21.12
N VAL A 17 2.31 -26.12 20.75
CA VAL A 17 1.84 -25.71 19.42
C VAL A 17 1.89 -24.18 19.41
N HIS A 18 2.98 -23.61 18.89
CA HIS A 18 3.01 -22.20 18.54
C HIS A 18 2.13 -22.01 17.32
N ALA A 19 0.89 -21.58 17.53
CA ALA A 19 0.08 -21.02 16.47
C ALA A 19 0.79 -19.76 15.96
N SER A 20 1.51 -19.88 14.84
CA SER A 20 2.04 -18.71 14.13
C SER A 20 0.83 -17.88 13.68
N ALA A 21 0.77 -16.63 14.11
CA ALA A 21 -0.19 -15.68 13.56
C ALA A 21 0.00 -15.63 12.03
N ALA A 22 -1.09 -15.42 11.28
CA ALA A 22 -0.98 -15.25 9.85
C ALA A 22 -0.06 -14.05 9.52
N PRO A 23 0.74 -14.10 8.45
CA PRO A 23 1.58 -12.97 8.03
C PRO A 23 0.76 -11.69 7.86
N THR A 24 1.35 -10.55 8.18
CA THR A 24 0.76 -9.24 7.86
C THR A 24 0.61 -9.10 6.34
N ARG A 25 -0.52 -8.58 5.86
CA ARG A 25 -0.83 -8.47 4.43
C ARG A 25 -1.02 -7.03 4.01
N VAL A 26 -0.33 -6.64 2.95
CA VAL A 26 -0.47 -5.34 2.28
C VAL A 26 -0.92 -5.55 0.83
N HIS A 27 -1.91 -4.79 0.37
CA HIS A 27 -2.32 -4.76 -1.04
C HIS A 27 -2.22 -3.34 -1.59
N VAL A 28 -1.45 -3.16 -2.66
CA VAL A 28 -1.20 -1.88 -3.32
C VAL A 28 -1.87 -1.85 -4.68
N PHE A 29 -2.78 -0.91 -4.87
CA PHE A 29 -3.46 -0.61 -6.12
C PHE A 29 -2.77 0.58 -6.77
N VAL A 30 -2.14 0.37 -7.93
CA VAL A 30 -1.48 1.44 -8.68
C VAL A 30 -2.28 1.72 -9.95
N ALA A 31 -3.03 2.82 -9.98
CA ALA A 31 -3.67 3.28 -11.20
C ALA A 31 -2.63 3.97 -12.08
N LEU A 32 -2.32 3.38 -13.24
CA LEU A 32 -1.31 3.91 -14.15
C LEU A 32 -1.72 5.28 -14.70
N ALA A 33 -0.76 6.17 -14.90
CA ALA A 33 -0.99 7.49 -15.49
C ALA A 33 -1.48 7.32 -16.94
N ASP A 34 -2.53 8.03 -17.32
CA ASP A 34 -3.10 7.96 -18.67
C ASP A 34 -3.56 9.32 -19.16
N ASN A 35 -2.76 9.94 -20.03
CA ASN A 35 -3.06 11.23 -20.62
C ASN A 35 -4.35 11.22 -21.46
N ALA A 36 -4.76 10.06 -21.96
CA ALA A 36 -5.88 9.97 -22.90
C ALA A 36 -7.24 9.89 -22.19
N THR A 37 -7.29 9.32 -20.99
CA THR A 37 -8.56 8.97 -20.33
C THR A 37 -8.74 9.56 -18.94
N GLN A 38 -7.72 10.16 -18.33
CA GLN A 38 -7.78 10.70 -16.98
C GLN A 38 -7.74 12.23 -17.00
N GLY A 39 -8.32 12.86 -15.97
CA GLY A 39 -8.26 14.31 -15.74
C GLY A 39 -6.90 14.83 -15.23
N ILE A 40 -5.79 14.16 -15.59
CA ILE A 40 -4.45 14.55 -15.15
C ILE A 40 -3.90 15.71 -15.98
N SER A 41 -3.01 16.51 -15.37
CA SER A 41 -2.12 17.35 -16.16
C SER A 41 -1.25 16.46 -17.05
N PRO A 42 -1.25 16.63 -18.39
CA PRO A 42 -0.53 15.74 -19.28
C PRO A 42 0.95 15.63 -18.92
N VAL A 43 1.42 14.41 -18.81
CA VAL A 43 2.85 14.08 -18.61
C VAL A 43 3.47 13.68 -19.96
N PRO A 44 4.80 13.57 -20.10
CA PRO A 44 5.41 13.09 -21.34
C PRO A 44 4.78 11.77 -21.81
N ALA A 45 4.49 11.66 -23.11
CA ALA A 45 3.68 10.56 -23.67
C ALA A 45 4.15 9.15 -23.28
N LYS A 46 5.47 8.96 -23.13
CA LYS A 46 6.07 7.70 -22.67
C LYS A 46 5.54 7.30 -21.29
N ILE A 47 5.62 8.21 -20.31
CA ILE A 47 5.27 7.90 -18.92
C ILE A 47 3.77 8.09 -18.62
N GLY A 48 3.02 8.67 -19.57
CA GLY A 48 1.57 8.90 -19.51
C GLY A 48 0.75 7.92 -20.35
N ASN A 49 1.33 6.80 -20.78
CA ASN A 49 0.60 5.73 -21.46
C ASN A 49 0.04 4.73 -20.44
N GLY A 50 -1.27 4.72 -20.26
CA GLY A 50 -1.98 3.85 -19.31
C GLY A 50 -1.96 2.36 -19.68
N ASP A 51 -1.55 2.02 -20.90
CA ASP A 51 -1.42 0.64 -21.39
C ASP A 51 0.04 0.13 -21.38
N ASP A 52 1.01 0.94 -20.93
CA ASP A 52 2.43 0.57 -20.83
C ASP A 52 2.96 0.65 -19.40
N ALA A 53 2.89 -0.47 -18.66
CA ALA A 53 3.43 -0.54 -17.30
C ALA A 53 4.96 -0.36 -17.24
N GLU A 54 5.70 -0.69 -18.30
CA GLU A 54 7.18 -0.71 -18.29
C GLU A 54 7.76 0.69 -18.07
N SER A 55 7.11 1.71 -18.64
CA SER A 55 7.58 3.08 -18.57
C SER A 55 6.66 4.04 -17.81
N ASN A 56 5.47 3.59 -17.40
CA ASN A 56 4.48 4.43 -16.74
C ASN A 56 5.01 5.14 -15.49
N LEU A 57 4.59 6.39 -15.30
CA LEU A 57 4.98 7.28 -14.21
C LEU A 57 4.85 6.62 -12.82
N TYR A 58 3.76 5.91 -12.56
CA TYR A 58 3.47 5.37 -11.22
C TYR A 58 3.99 3.94 -11.01
N TRP A 59 4.53 3.29 -12.05
CA TRP A 59 4.99 1.90 -11.97
C TRP A 59 6.43 1.70 -12.44
N GLY A 60 6.66 1.88 -13.73
CA GLY A 60 7.91 1.52 -14.40
C GLY A 60 8.97 2.62 -14.41
N ALA A 61 8.56 3.89 -14.30
CA ALA A 61 9.48 5.02 -14.18
C ALA A 61 10.37 4.89 -12.92
N SER A 62 11.45 5.68 -12.83
CA SER A 62 12.47 5.59 -11.78
C SER A 62 11.88 5.59 -10.36
N GLU A 63 10.82 6.35 -10.14
CA GLU A 63 10.14 6.53 -8.85
C GLU A 63 8.80 5.79 -8.76
N GLY A 64 8.43 5.08 -9.82
CA GLY A 64 7.28 4.20 -9.85
C GLY A 64 7.44 3.00 -8.93
N PHE A 65 6.32 2.36 -8.59
CA PHE A 65 6.27 1.26 -7.62
C PHE A 65 7.27 0.15 -7.92
N ARG A 66 7.25 -0.42 -9.14
CA ARG A 66 8.11 -1.53 -9.51
C ARG A 66 9.58 -1.17 -9.35
N SER A 67 9.96 0.02 -9.81
CA SER A 67 11.33 0.52 -9.75
C SER A 67 11.82 0.75 -8.32
N ILE A 68 10.99 1.36 -7.46
CA ILE A 68 11.33 1.61 -6.05
C ILE A 68 11.47 0.31 -5.28
N PHE A 69 10.53 -0.62 -5.43
CA PHE A 69 10.53 -1.87 -4.66
C PHE A 69 11.56 -2.88 -5.20
N ALA A 70 11.86 -2.88 -6.50
CA ALA A 70 12.95 -3.71 -7.06
C ALA A 70 14.33 -3.30 -6.52
N ARG A 71 14.55 -2.02 -6.19
CA ARG A 71 15.80 -1.53 -5.57
C ARG A 71 15.80 -1.59 -4.05
N SER A 72 14.71 -2.04 -3.43
CA SER A 72 14.60 -2.09 -1.98
C SER A 72 15.44 -3.22 -1.39
N LYS A 73 16.12 -2.92 -0.27
CA LYS A 73 16.80 -3.96 0.54
C LYS A 73 15.83 -4.64 1.51
N SER A 74 14.74 -3.98 1.86
CA SER A 74 13.75 -4.44 2.84
C SER A 74 12.66 -5.31 2.20
N TRP A 75 12.49 -5.27 0.88
CA TRP A 75 11.45 -6.01 0.16
C TRP A 75 12.08 -6.87 -0.93
N ARG A 76 11.81 -8.18 -0.88
CA ARG A 76 12.31 -9.17 -1.85
C ARG A 76 11.16 -9.61 -2.75
N LEU A 77 11.36 -9.55 -4.04
CA LEU A 77 10.38 -10.04 -5.02
C LEU A 77 10.31 -11.57 -4.93
N GLU A 78 9.12 -12.11 -4.69
CA GLU A 78 8.85 -13.54 -4.69
C GLU A 78 8.19 -13.99 -6.01
N LYS A 79 7.32 -13.15 -6.57
CA LYS A 79 6.58 -13.49 -7.81
C LYS A 79 6.30 -12.26 -8.66
N ALA A 80 6.36 -12.44 -9.97
CA ALA A 80 5.89 -11.47 -10.96
C ALA A 80 4.93 -12.18 -11.93
N GLU A 81 3.83 -11.52 -12.25
CA GLU A 81 2.80 -12.01 -13.17
C GLU A 81 2.47 -10.90 -14.16
N ALA A 82 2.79 -11.10 -15.44
CA ALA A 82 2.40 -10.18 -16.50
C ALA A 82 0.97 -10.45 -16.95
N ASN A 83 0.17 -9.39 -17.13
CA ASN A 83 -1.22 -9.43 -17.58
C ASN A 83 -2.11 -10.45 -16.84
N PRO A 84 -2.16 -10.46 -15.50
CA PRO A 84 -2.97 -11.42 -14.75
C PRO A 84 -4.48 -11.30 -15.06
N THR A 85 -4.95 -10.14 -15.50
CA THR A 85 -6.30 -9.89 -15.99
C THR A 85 -6.27 -8.90 -17.15
N LEU A 86 -7.42 -8.62 -17.78
CA LEU A 86 -7.51 -7.59 -18.81
C LEU A 86 -7.26 -6.17 -18.25
N GLN A 87 -7.57 -5.93 -16.97
CA GLN A 87 -7.45 -4.61 -16.33
C GLN A 87 -6.08 -4.39 -15.67
N ILE A 88 -5.36 -5.46 -15.34
CA ILE A 88 -4.09 -5.39 -14.61
C ILE A 88 -2.95 -5.84 -15.53
N LEU A 89 -1.97 -4.98 -15.77
CA LEU A 89 -0.83 -5.23 -16.65
C LEU A 89 0.31 -6.01 -15.98
N ASP A 90 0.50 -5.80 -14.69
CA ASP A 90 1.60 -6.39 -13.92
C ASP A 90 1.13 -6.58 -12.48
N ARG A 91 1.42 -7.75 -11.91
CA ARG A 91 1.27 -8.02 -10.48
C ARG A 91 2.60 -8.48 -9.91
N ARG A 92 2.98 -7.90 -8.78
CA ARG A 92 4.21 -8.23 -8.06
C ARG A 92 3.88 -8.63 -6.63
N ILE A 93 4.49 -9.72 -6.17
CA ILE A 93 4.39 -10.20 -4.79
C ILE A 93 5.76 -10.05 -4.15
N TYR A 94 5.83 -9.33 -3.04
CA TYR A 94 7.03 -9.10 -2.26
C TYR A 94 6.89 -9.65 -0.85
N ARG A 95 7.99 -10.13 -0.28
CA ARG A 95 8.13 -10.43 1.15
C ARG A 95 9.07 -9.43 1.81
N ASN A 96 8.69 -8.95 2.99
CA ASN A 96 9.58 -8.13 3.79
C ASN A 96 10.74 -8.99 4.36
N ALA A 97 11.96 -8.46 4.32
CA ALA A 97 13.16 -9.19 4.71
C ALA A 97 13.32 -9.39 6.22
N ALA A 98 12.66 -8.56 7.04
CA ALA A 98 12.84 -8.55 8.50
C ALA A 98 11.52 -8.76 9.28
N LYS A 99 10.37 -8.59 8.64
CA LYS A 99 9.04 -8.70 9.24
C LYS A 99 8.24 -9.78 8.50
N ASP A 100 7.39 -10.51 9.21
CA ASP A 100 6.48 -11.46 8.57
C ASP A 100 5.33 -10.72 7.87
N CYS A 101 5.63 -10.18 6.70
CA CYS A 101 4.73 -9.37 5.89
C CYS A 101 4.86 -9.70 4.41
N THR A 102 3.72 -9.89 3.76
CA THR A 102 3.59 -10.04 2.31
C THR A 102 2.87 -8.84 1.71
N LEU A 103 3.41 -8.32 0.62
CA LEU A 103 2.83 -7.22 -0.14
C LEU A 103 2.50 -7.69 -1.55
N VAL A 104 1.26 -7.48 -1.98
CA VAL A 104 0.83 -7.65 -3.38
C VAL A 104 0.61 -6.28 -3.99
N ALA A 105 1.20 -6.00 -5.14
CA ALA A 105 1.00 -4.76 -5.87
C ALA A 105 0.55 -5.03 -7.30
N GLU A 106 -0.41 -4.24 -7.77
CA GLU A 106 -1.03 -4.41 -9.09
C GLU A 106 -1.01 -3.10 -9.87
N ALA A 107 -0.50 -3.17 -11.11
CA ALA A 107 -0.51 -2.08 -12.08
C ALA A 107 -1.80 -2.12 -12.90
N TRP A 108 -2.77 -1.30 -12.52
CA TRP A 108 -4.05 -1.18 -13.20
C TRP A 108 -3.94 -0.28 -14.41
N ARG A 109 -4.40 -0.75 -15.58
CA ARG A 109 -4.47 0.07 -16.81
C ARG A 109 -5.11 1.41 -16.51
N GLY A 110 -4.55 2.48 -17.06
CA GLY A 110 -4.94 3.83 -16.64
C GLY A 110 -6.39 4.19 -16.96
N LYS A 111 -6.91 3.77 -18.12
CA LYS A 111 -8.36 3.81 -18.45
C LYS A 111 -9.27 3.09 -17.46
N ASN A 112 -8.72 2.24 -16.60
CA ASN A 112 -9.47 1.46 -15.60
C ASN A 112 -9.35 2.03 -14.18
N ILE A 113 -9.05 3.33 -14.03
CA ILE A 113 -8.92 3.97 -12.70
C ILE A 113 -10.18 3.84 -11.84
N HIS A 114 -11.38 3.92 -12.43
CA HIS A 114 -12.63 3.73 -11.68
C HIS A 114 -12.79 2.30 -11.18
N GLN A 115 -12.55 1.29 -12.03
CA GLN A 115 -12.57 -0.11 -11.58
C GLN A 115 -11.45 -0.40 -10.56
N CYS A 116 -10.31 0.28 -10.66
CA CYS A 116 -9.23 0.21 -9.67
C CYS A 116 -9.68 0.74 -8.30
N LEU A 117 -10.36 1.89 -8.27
CA LEU A 117 -10.93 2.45 -7.04
C LEU A 117 -12.03 1.56 -6.44
N GLU A 118 -12.91 1.00 -7.26
CA GLU A 118 -13.90 0.01 -6.81
C GLU A 118 -13.22 -1.20 -6.17
N ALA A 119 -12.18 -1.75 -6.81
CA ALA A 119 -11.42 -2.88 -6.28
C ALA A 119 -10.67 -2.52 -4.98
N PHE A 120 -10.11 -1.32 -4.90
CA PHE A 120 -9.49 -0.77 -3.68
C PHE A 120 -10.49 -0.69 -2.52
N PHE A 121 -11.67 -0.10 -2.74
CA PHE A 121 -12.70 0.01 -1.71
C PHE A 121 -13.29 -1.36 -1.34
N ASN A 122 -13.44 -2.27 -2.30
CA ASN A 122 -13.84 -3.65 -2.04
C ASN A 122 -12.80 -4.39 -1.18
N SER A 123 -11.50 -4.18 -1.42
CA SER A 123 -10.43 -4.75 -0.59
C SER A 123 -10.52 -4.30 0.87
N LEU A 124 -10.75 -2.99 1.07
CA LEU A 124 -10.96 -2.40 2.39
C LEU A 124 -12.21 -2.96 3.07
N ARG A 125 -13.34 -3.03 2.34
CA ARG A 125 -14.60 -3.54 2.86
C ARG A 125 -14.48 -4.99 3.32
N ASP A 126 -13.88 -5.83 2.48
CA ASP A 126 -13.80 -7.28 2.66
C ASP A 126 -12.71 -7.68 3.68
N ARG A 127 -11.95 -6.72 4.23
CA ARG A 127 -10.86 -6.94 5.20
C ARG A 127 -9.83 -7.96 4.73
N LYS A 128 -9.51 -7.94 3.43
CA LYS A 128 -8.59 -8.93 2.82
C LYS A 128 -7.14 -8.76 3.28
N CYS A 129 -6.77 -7.58 3.75
CA CYS A 129 -5.42 -7.17 4.11
C CYS A 129 -5.47 -6.30 5.37
N ASP A 130 -4.36 -6.24 6.10
CA ASP A 130 -4.19 -5.36 7.27
C ASP A 130 -4.03 -3.90 6.85
N LEU A 131 -3.44 -3.68 5.66
CA LEU A 131 -3.31 -2.36 5.03
C LEU A 131 -3.58 -2.45 3.53
N THR A 132 -4.40 -1.54 3.02
CA THR A 132 -4.59 -1.35 1.58
C THR A 132 -4.08 0.02 1.17
N ALA A 133 -3.28 0.08 0.11
CA ALA A 133 -2.70 1.32 -0.41
C ALA A 133 -3.18 1.63 -1.83
N PHE A 134 -3.35 2.91 -2.14
CA PHE A 134 -3.62 3.41 -3.48
C PHE A 134 -2.54 4.40 -3.90
N ILE A 135 -2.08 4.29 -5.16
CA ILE A 135 -1.13 5.20 -5.80
C ILE A 135 -1.66 5.57 -7.19
N GLY A 136 -1.66 6.87 -7.51
CA GLY A 136 -1.89 7.34 -8.88
C GLY A 136 -2.58 8.70 -8.93
N HIS A 137 -3.30 8.97 -10.01
CA HIS A 137 -4.25 10.09 -10.08
C HIS A 137 -5.38 9.92 -9.06
N ASN A 138 -5.97 11.03 -8.61
CA ASN A 138 -7.17 10.98 -7.79
C ASN A 138 -8.40 10.80 -8.69
N GLY A 139 -8.77 9.55 -8.99
CA GLY A 139 -9.93 9.26 -9.84
C GLY A 139 -11.27 9.75 -9.27
N LEU A 140 -11.37 10.03 -7.96
CA LEU A 140 -12.57 10.66 -7.39
C LEU A 140 -12.72 12.14 -7.79
N MET A 141 -11.68 12.77 -8.34
CA MET A 141 -11.76 14.10 -8.97
C MET A 141 -12.38 14.03 -10.38
N ASP A 142 -12.35 12.85 -11.03
CA ASP A 142 -12.87 12.65 -12.38
C ASP A 142 -14.35 12.23 -12.31
N GLU A 143 -14.67 11.22 -11.49
CA GLU A 143 -16.04 10.70 -11.32
C GLU A 143 -16.23 10.05 -9.93
N PRO A 144 -17.41 10.18 -9.30
CA PRO A 144 -17.69 9.51 -8.03
C PRO A 144 -17.68 7.98 -8.15
N VAL A 145 -17.16 7.32 -7.12
CA VAL A 145 -17.26 5.86 -6.93
C VAL A 145 -18.15 5.58 -5.71
N ALA A 146 -19.15 4.72 -5.87
CA ALA A 146 -20.05 4.34 -4.80
C ALA A 146 -19.40 3.29 -3.87
N VAL A 147 -19.66 3.40 -2.57
CA VAL A 147 -19.27 2.39 -1.58
C VAL A 147 -20.47 1.97 -0.74
N SER A 148 -20.59 0.67 -0.50
CA SER A 148 -21.60 0.14 0.42
C SER A 148 -21.15 0.32 1.86
N VAL A 149 -22.00 0.94 2.68
CA VAL A 149 -21.73 1.18 4.10
C VAL A 149 -21.57 -0.15 4.84
N LEU A 150 -20.55 -0.22 5.70
CA LEU A 150 -20.24 -1.40 6.48
C LEU A 150 -21.01 -1.45 7.80
N GLY A 151 -21.51 -2.64 8.17
CA GLY A 151 -22.21 -2.91 9.43
C GLY A 151 -21.38 -2.70 10.69
N ALA A 152 -22.01 -2.81 11.86
CA ALA A 152 -21.46 -2.46 13.18
C ALA A 152 -20.11 -3.13 13.54
N GLU A 153 -19.88 -4.37 13.10
CA GLU A 153 -18.96 -5.30 13.77
C GLU A 153 -17.62 -5.58 13.06
N ALA A 154 -17.28 -4.87 12.00
CA ALA A 154 -16.04 -5.17 11.26
C ALA A 154 -14.78 -4.62 11.97
N PRO A 155 -13.71 -5.43 12.13
CA PRO A 155 -12.44 -4.96 12.68
C PRO A 155 -11.82 -3.90 11.75
N PRO A 156 -11.14 -2.87 12.30
CA PRO A 156 -10.56 -1.81 11.49
C PRO A 156 -9.44 -2.36 10.59
N THR A 157 -9.30 -1.77 9.40
CA THR A 157 -8.17 -1.98 8.48
C THR A 157 -7.55 -0.62 8.21
N ASP A 158 -6.25 -0.61 7.93
CA ASP A 158 -5.53 0.63 7.66
C ASP A 158 -5.51 0.96 6.15
N ALA A 159 -5.44 2.24 5.83
CA ALA A 159 -5.30 2.71 4.45
C ALA A 159 -4.24 3.80 4.27
N ILE A 160 -3.48 3.69 3.17
CA ILE A 160 -2.59 4.73 2.67
C ILE A 160 -3.09 5.16 1.29
N ILE A 161 -3.34 6.45 1.09
CA ILE A 161 -3.82 6.96 -0.20
C ILE A 161 -2.90 8.06 -0.71
N LEU A 162 -2.09 7.74 -1.71
CA LEU A 162 -1.14 8.63 -2.36
C LEU A 162 -1.68 9.07 -3.72
N CYS A 163 -2.43 10.16 -3.72
CA CYS A 163 -2.86 10.90 -4.89
C CYS A 163 -3.10 12.37 -4.48
N CYS A 164 -3.50 13.24 -5.39
CA CYS A 164 -3.81 14.63 -5.08
C CYS A 164 -5.02 14.75 -4.13
N VAL A 165 -4.88 15.55 -3.05
CA VAL A 165 -5.98 15.93 -2.14
C VAL A 165 -6.79 14.73 -1.62
N SER A 166 -6.12 13.60 -1.32
CA SER A 166 -6.81 12.37 -0.96
C SER A 166 -7.56 12.46 0.37
N GLY A 167 -7.10 13.34 1.28
CA GLY A 167 -7.67 13.52 2.61
C GLY A 167 -9.16 13.87 2.58
N SER A 168 -9.57 14.84 1.75
CA SER A 168 -10.98 15.25 1.67
C SER A 168 -11.82 14.32 0.80
N TYR A 169 -11.29 13.92 -0.36
CA TYR A 169 -12.03 13.09 -1.34
C TYR A 169 -12.34 11.69 -0.82
N PHE A 170 -11.40 11.05 -0.09
CA PHE A 170 -11.59 9.68 0.38
C PHE A 170 -12.25 9.62 1.76
N LYS A 171 -12.26 10.70 2.54
CA LYS A 171 -12.83 10.73 3.91
C LYS A 171 -14.25 10.14 4.00
N PRO A 172 -15.25 10.53 3.19
CA PRO A 172 -16.58 9.95 3.29
C PRO A 172 -16.58 8.44 3.01
N HIS A 173 -15.79 7.96 2.04
CA HIS A 173 -15.67 6.54 1.71
C HIS A 173 -15.01 5.75 2.83
N LEU A 174 -13.91 6.24 3.39
CA LEU A 174 -13.21 5.59 4.49
C LEU A 174 -14.08 5.54 5.75
N ALA A 175 -14.86 6.59 6.02
CA ALA A 175 -15.83 6.62 7.11
C ALA A 175 -16.94 5.57 6.90
N ALA A 176 -17.53 5.49 5.70
CA ALA A 176 -18.53 4.50 5.34
C ALA A 176 -18.02 3.05 5.49
N LEU A 177 -16.72 2.84 5.24
CA LEU A 177 -16.04 1.55 5.34
C LEU A 177 -15.39 1.31 6.71
N LYS A 178 -15.49 2.23 7.68
CA LYS A 178 -14.80 2.13 8.98
C LYS A 178 -13.33 1.77 8.83
N THR A 179 -12.67 2.44 7.89
CA THR A 179 -11.26 2.28 7.58
C THR A 179 -10.49 3.36 8.30
N ARG A 180 -9.36 3.01 8.90
CA ARG A 180 -8.47 3.96 9.55
C ARG A 180 -7.46 4.49 8.52
N PRO A 181 -7.56 5.75 8.07
CA PRO A 181 -6.48 6.33 7.29
C PRO A 181 -5.22 6.41 8.17
N VAL A 182 -4.09 5.99 7.62
CA VAL A 182 -2.77 6.17 8.27
C VAL A 182 -1.87 7.14 7.51
N LEU A 183 -2.18 7.41 6.23
CA LEU A 183 -1.54 8.46 5.45
C LEU A 183 -2.45 8.91 4.28
N THR A 184 -2.74 10.20 4.23
CA THR A 184 -3.48 10.88 3.16
C THR A 184 -2.83 12.22 2.83
N THR A 185 -3.27 12.89 1.77
CA THR A 185 -2.68 14.15 1.27
C THR A 185 -3.70 15.30 1.33
N GLU A 186 -3.20 16.52 1.52
CA GLU A 186 -4.00 17.76 1.56
C GLU A 186 -3.79 18.64 0.33
N GLN A 187 -2.82 18.29 -0.52
CA GLN A 187 -2.38 19.12 -1.65
C GLN A 187 -2.31 18.32 -2.94
N LEU A 188 -2.20 19.04 -4.05
CA LEU A 188 -1.70 18.47 -5.29
C LEU A 188 -0.26 18.02 -5.05
N MET A 189 0.07 16.79 -5.44
CA MET A 189 1.37 16.20 -5.14
C MET A 189 1.72 15.10 -6.14
N TYR A 190 3.01 14.81 -6.26
CA TYR A 190 3.48 13.70 -7.07
C TYR A 190 3.52 12.40 -6.24
N PRO A 191 2.69 11.39 -6.54
CA PRO A 191 2.53 10.19 -5.70
C PRO A 191 3.60 9.12 -5.98
N GLY A 192 4.88 9.48 -5.86
CA GLY A 192 5.98 8.54 -6.04
C GLY A 192 5.99 7.43 -4.97
N ALA A 193 6.34 6.20 -5.36
CA ALA A 193 6.27 5.03 -4.47
C ALA A 193 7.33 5.03 -3.36
N PHE A 194 8.33 5.91 -3.43
CA PHE A 194 9.28 6.13 -2.34
C PHE A 194 8.58 6.62 -1.06
N VAL A 195 7.46 7.35 -1.18
CA VAL A 195 6.65 7.77 -0.04
C VAL A 195 6.02 6.55 0.64
N LEU A 196 5.45 5.64 -0.15
CA LEU A 196 4.85 4.41 0.36
C LEU A 196 5.89 3.53 1.07
N ARG A 197 7.07 3.34 0.45
CA ARG A 197 8.17 2.53 1.01
C ARG A 197 8.52 2.99 2.43
N ASP A 198 8.78 4.28 2.61
CA ASP A 198 9.25 4.82 3.89
C ASP A 198 8.11 4.90 4.94
N ALA A 199 6.86 5.07 4.49
CA ALA A 199 5.69 4.99 5.37
C ALA A 199 5.45 3.56 5.87
N LEU A 200 5.60 2.54 5.00
CA LEU A 200 5.42 1.13 5.36
C LEU A 200 6.44 0.66 6.39
N ASP A 201 7.69 1.12 6.32
CA ASP A 201 8.72 0.74 7.30
C ASP A 201 8.34 1.17 8.73
N VAL A 202 7.75 2.37 8.87
CA VAL A 202 7.24 2.86 10.16
C VAL A 202 5.97 2.13 10.58
N TRP A 203 5.04 1.92 9.65
CA TRP A 203 3.78 1.21 9.91
C TRP A 203 4.01 -0.24 10.36
N LEU A 204 4.92 -0.96 9.71
CA LEU A 204 5.32 -2.33 10.08
C LEU A 204 6.02 -2.39 11.45
N SER A 205 6.63 -1.28 11.86
CA SER A 205 7.24 -1.13 13.18
C SER A 205 6.24 -0.64 14.24
N LYS A 206 4.95 -0.56 13.90
CA LYS A 206 3.86 -0.08 14.77
C LYS A 206 4.08 1.34 15.29
N GLY A 207 4.75 2.17 14.49
CA GLY A 207 4.89 3.60 14.77
C GLY A 207 3.56 4.35 14.75
N THR A 208 3.58 5.53 15.34
CA THR A 208 2.44 6.44 15.45
C THR A 208 2.08 7.09 14.11
N LEU A 209 0.87 7.65 14.00
CA LEU A 209 0.43 8.39 12.80
C LEU A 209 1.36 9.57 12.47
N SER A 210 1.83 10.28 13.50
CA SER A 210 2.80 11.37 13.35
C SER A 210 4.14 10.88 12.78
N GLU A 211 4.65 9.73 13.25
CA GLU A 211 5.88 9.15 12.72
C GLU A 211 5.74 8.69 11.27
N ILE A 212 4.60 8.08 10.90
CA ILE A 212 4.29 7.68 9.52
C ILE A 212 4.27 8.93 8.62
N ARG A 213 3.51 9.96 9.02
CA ARG A 213 3.40 11.23 8.31
C ARG A 213 4.76 11.90 8.13
N MET A 214 5.58 11.95 9.18
CA MET A 214 6.90 12.57 9.12
C MET A 214 7.91 11.74 8.31
N SER A 215 7.77 10.41 8.27
CA SER A 215 8.53 9.55 7.36
C SER A 215 8.23 9.87 5.90
N ALA A 216 6.94 9.91 5.55
CA ALA A 216 6.47 10.33 4.24
C ALA A 216 6.95 11.75 3.88
N ALA A 217 6.86 12.70 4.81
CA ALA A 217 7.33 14.07 4.62
C ALA A 217 8.83 14.15 4.33
N ARG A 218 9.67 13.39 5.04
CA ARG A 218 11.12 13.35 4.78
C ARG A 218 11.43 12.75 3.42
N ALA A 219 10.77 11.65 3.05
CA ALA A 219 10.94 11.01 1.76
C ALA A 219 10.55 11.97 0.61
N TYR A 220 9.43 12.68 0.76
CA TYR A 220 8.95 13.67 -0.19
C TYR A 220 9.85 14.91 -0.27
N ALA A 221 10.31 15.44 0.86
CA ALA A 221 11.25 16.56 0.91
C ALA A 221 12.54 16.26 0.15
N ALA A 222 13.13 15.08 0.40
CA ALA A 222 14.37 14.66 -0.25
C ALA A 222 14.21 14.53 -1.77
N ASN A 223 13.05 14.04 -2.22
CA ASN A 223 12.77 13.87 -3.64
C ASN A 223 12.48 15.19 -4.36
N GLN A 224 11.70 16.07 -3.73
CA GLN A 224 11.24 17.32 -4.35
C GLN A 224 12.22 18.50 -4.15
N GLY A 225 13.27 18.32 -3.36
CA GLY A 225 14.24 19.39 -3.06
C GLY A 225 13.65 20.51 -2.19
N ILE A 226 12.67 20.19 -1.34
CA ILE A 226 11.99 21.15 -0.46
C ILE A 226 12.29 20.87 1.01
N SER A 227 11.98 21.84 1.90
CA SER A 227 12.12 21.61 3.34
C SER A 227 11.15 20.53 3.85
N VAL A 228 11.55 19.79 4.89
CA VAL A 228 10.66 18.80 5.56
C VAL A 228 9.39 19.46 6.10
N LYS A 229 9.46 20.71 6.56
CA LYS A 229 8.28 21.47 7.01
C LYS A 229 7.29 21.70 5.88
N ALA A 230 7.77 22.07 4.69
CA ALA A 230 6.92 22.25 3.51
C ALA A 230 6.32 20.91 3.07
N ALA A 231 7.12 19.85 2.98
CA ALA A 231 6.66 18.51 2.63
C ALA A 231 5.65 17.95 3.64
N ALA A 232 5.80 18.21 4.94
CA ALA A 232 4.82 17.80 5.95
C ALA A 232 3.45 18.45 5.74
N GLY A 233 3.40 19.63 5.11
CA GLY A 233 2.15 20.29 4.73
C GLY A 233 1.38 19.58 3.61
N VAL A 234 2.03 18.70 2.84
CA VAL A 234 1.39 17.88 1.80
C VAL A 234 0.53 16.76 2.42
N PHE A 235 0.88 16.29 3.62
CA PHE A 235 0.25 15.14 4.25
C PHE A 235 -0.67 15.55 5.41
N SER A 236 -1.85 14.92 5.48
CA SER A 236 -2.87 15.16 6.50
C SER A 236 -2.33 14.94 7.91
N LYS A 237 -2.78 15.75 8.87
CA LYS A 237 -2.67 15.47 10.30
C LYS A 237 -3.81 14.54 10.69
N LEU A 238 -3.48 13.33 11.11
CA LEU A 238 -4.45 12.26 11.43
C LEU A 238 -4.43 11.90 12.93
N GLU A 239 -3.55 12.54 13.68
CA GLU A 239 -3.45 12.53 15.14
C GLU A 239 -4.53 13.35 15.86
#